data_AF-A0A132B5R8-F1
#
_entry.id   AF-A0A132B5R8-F1
#
_cell.length_a   1.000
_cell.length_b   1.000
_cell.length_c   1.000
_cell.angle_alpha   90.00
_cell.angle_beta   90.00
_cell.angle_gamma   90.00
#
_symmetry.space_group_name_H-M   'P 1'
#
loop_
_entity.id
_entity.type
_entity.pdbx_description
1 polymer ?
#
loop_
_entity_poly.entity_id
_entity_poly.type
_entity_poly.pdbx_seq_one_letter_code
_entity_poly.pdbx_strand_id
1 'polypeptide(L)'
;MVQEALDKGIDPSTVYPNIPDVTAALQLLTIGRPPECPSYLMLAKINWDHFGADARVAYNACHSYALQVAAGGNLQLAYALNAFGDHFLQDSFAAGHMRTPRRKLHDSTGFADLCAKFMHDEDNAIGLSVKNPAGRTWDTFGDKRLLDKEDVANKNEAWNAVRTSADEIYQAWKTKTVPPFPAYGAWNWAPILEQIQQNQLIAPLFRPDGQRRADIRKRCEYKFTNNYWYWSTAADCKKSGLWDYPIKPTADCKR
;
A
#
# COMPACT_ATOMS: atom_id res chain seq x y z
N MET A 1 -8.24 -22.04 -4.26
CA MET A 1 -7.72 -21.60 -2.95
C MET A 1 -8.47 -20.40 -2.41
N VAL A 2 -8.35 -19.20 -2.99
CA VAL A 2 -9.05 -18.00 -2.48
C VAL A 2 -10.58 -18.13 -2.56
N GLN A 3 -11.13 -18.47 -3.73
CA GLN A 3 -12.57 -18.65 -3.89
C GLN A 3 -13.13 -19.72 -2.94
N GLU A 4 -12.44 -20.85 -2.83
CA GLU A 4 -12.82 -21.92 -1.91
C GLU A 4 -12.80 -21.49 -0.43
N ALA A 5 -11.85 -20.63 -0.03
CA ALA A 5 -11.82 -20.06 1.32
C ALA A 5 -13.05 -19.17 1.54
N LEU A 6 -13.38 -18.30 0.58
CA LEU A 6 -14.58 -17.47 0.62
C LEU A 6 -15.86 -18.32 0.73
N ASP A 7 -15.98 -19.37 -0.08
CA ASP A 7 -17.14 -20.27 -0.10
C ASP A 7 -17.33 -20.99 1.25
N LYS A 8 -16.23 -21.22 1.99
CA LYS A 8 -16.24 -21.80 3.34
C LYS A 8 -16.35 -20.76 4.46
N GLY A 9 -16.45 -19.47 4.13
CA GLY A 9 -16.45 -18.37 5.10
C GLY A 9 -15.14 -18.25 5.88
N ILE A 10 -14.02 -18.66 5.29
CA ILE A 10 -12.67 -18.55 5.85
C ILE A 10 -12.01 -17.29 5.26
N ASP A 11 -11.32 -16.51 6.08
CA ASP A 11 -10.62 -15.31 5.64
C ASP A 11 -9.52 -15.65 4.61
N PRO A 12 -9.57 -15.07 3.39
CA PRO A 12 -8.60 -15.34 2.33
C PRO A 12 -7.13 -15.16 2.72
N SER A 13 -6.83 -14.23 3.64
CA SER A 13 -5.48 -14.02 4.15
C SER A 13 -4.83 -15.27 4.74
N THR A 14 -5.62 -16.24 5.21
CA THR A 14 -5.13 -17.51 5.74
C THR A 14 -4.63 -18.48 4.66
N VAL A 15 -5.07 -18.31 3.42
CA VAL A 15 -4.69 -19.17 2.28
C VAL A 15 -3.78 -18.47 1.28
N TYR A 16 -3.76 -17.14 1.23
CA TYR A 16 -2.88 -16.37 0.35
C TYR A 16 -1.39 -16.77 0.43
N PRO A 17 -0.79 -16.99 1.62
CA PRO A 17 0.60 -17.43 1.73
C PRO A 17 0.90 -18.78 1.08
N ASN A 18 -0.13 -19.60 0.82
CA ASN A 18 0.01 -20.92 0.20
C ASN A 18 -0.22 -20.88 -1.32
N ILE A 19 -0.54 -19.71 -1.89
CA ILE A 19 -0.63 -19.55 -3.34
C ILE A 19 0.79 -19.60 -3.91
N PRO A 20 1.05 -20.40 -4.98
CA PRO A 20 2.35 -20.46 -5.61
C PRO A 20 2.86 -19.07 -6.02
N ASP A 21 4.07 -18.74 -5.57
CA ASP A 21 4.74 -17.50 -5.93
C ASP A 21 5.16 -17.53 -7.41
N VAL A 22 4.85 -16.45 -8.14
CA VAL A 22 5.16 -16.31 -9.57
C VAL A 22 6.35 -15.38 -9.85
N THR A 23 7.00 -14.82 -8.82
CA THR A 23 8.10 -13.86 -8.91
C THR A 23 9.23 -14.39 -9.76
N ALA A 24 9.65 -15.64 -9.56
CA ALA A 24 10.73 -16.25 -10.33
C ALA A 24 10.37 -16.37 -11.83
N ALA A 25 9.13 -16.75 -12.13
CA ALA A 25 8.64 -16.84 -13.50
C ALA A 25 8.56 -15.46 -14.16
N LEU A 26 8.02 -14.46 -13.46
CA LEU A 26 7.96 -13.08 -13.95
C LEU A 26 9.35 -12.49 -14.15
N GLN A 27 10.30 -12.74 -13.24
CA GLN A 27 11.68 -12.29 -13.41
C GLN A 27 12.32 -12.92 -14.65
N LEU A 28 12.16 -14.23 -14.85
CA LEU A 28 12.70 -14.91 -16.02
C LEU A 28 12.12 -14.37 -17.33
N LEU A 29 10.81 -14.09 -17.36
CA LEU A 29 10.12 -13.53 -18.52
C LEU A 29 10.49 -12.06 -18.82
N THR A 30 11.10 -11.35 -17.86
CA THR A 30 11.33 -9.91 -17.96
C THR A 30 12.80 -9.52 -18.00
N ILE A 31 13.72 -10.40 -17.58
CA ILE A 31 15.16 -10.09 -17.50
C ILE A 31 15.82 -9.83 -18.87
N GLY A 32 15.29 -10.44 -19.94
CA GLY A 32 15.81 -10.27 -21.30
C GLY A 32 15.19 -9.11 -22.08
N ARG A 33 14.37 -8.27 -21.44
CA ARG A 33 13.75 -7.11 -22.10
C ARG A 33 14.78 -6.02 -22.39
N PRO A 34 14.49 -5.11 -23.35
CA PRO A 34 15.35 -3.97 -23.63
C PRO A 34 15.67 -3.13 -22.38
N PRO A 35 16.81 -2.42 -22.33
CA PRO A 35 17.23 -1.65 -21.14
C PRO A 35 16.21 -0.63 -20.62
N GLU A 36 15.40 -0.06 -21.51
CA GLU A 36 14.30 0.86 -21.19
C GLU A 36 13.10 0.17 -20.51
N CYS A 37 13.04 -1.15 -20.55
CA CYS A 37 11.99 -1.99 -19.97
C CYS A 37 12.55 -2.76 -18.75
N PRO A 38 12.48 -2.19 -17.53
CA PRO A 38 13.02 -2.85 -16.34
C PRO A 38 12.40 -4.24 -16.11
N SER A 39 13.22 -5.16 -15.59
CA SER A 39 12.76 -6.48 -15.17
C SER A 39 11.81 -6.40 -13.96
N TYR A 40 11.09 -7.49 -13.66
CA TYR A 40 10.14 -7.55 -12.55
C TYR A 40 10.77 -7.13 -11.21
N LEU A 41 11.95 -7.66 -10.89
CA LEU A 41 12.67 -7.31 -9.67
C LEU A 41 13.21 -5.88 -9.69
N MET A 42 13.57 -5.35 -10.87
CA MET A 42 13.98 -3.95 -10.99
C MET A 42 12.80 -3.01 -10.73
N LEU A 43 11.63 -3.30 -11.30
CA LEU A 43 10.39 -2.56 -11.03
C LEU A 43 10.08 -2.58 -9.53
N ALA A 44 10.09 -3.77 -8.90
CA ALA A 44 9.86 -3.91 -7.46
C ALA A 44 10.89 -3.13 -6.60
N LYS A 45 12.10 -2.91 -7.12
CA LYS A 45 13.14 -2.15 -6.42
C LYS A 45 12.94 -0.63 -6.49
N ILE A 46 12.31 -0.10 -7.52
CA ILE A 46 12.15 1.36 -7.75
C ILE A 46 10.69 1.84 -7.73
N ASN A 47 9.80 1.06 -7.13
CA ASN A 47 8.35 1.26 -7.05
C ASN A 47 7.91 2.31 -6.01
N TRP A 48 8.62 3.44 -5.89
CA TRP A 48 8.30 4.46 -4.88
C TRP A 48 6.89 5.03 -5.01
N ASP A 49 6.40 5.10 -6.25
CA ASP A 49 5.07 5.54 -6.64
C ASP A 49 3.93 4.71 -6.04
N HIS A 50 4.21 3.56 -5.41
CA HIS A 50 3.21 2.79 -4.68
C HIS A 50 3.03 3.19 -3.21
N PHE A 51 3.79 4.18 -2.71
CA PHE A 51 3.88 4.42 -1.26
C PHE A 51 3.54 5.86 -0.85
N GLY A 52 2.80 5.98 0.25
CA GLY A 52 2.54 7.23 0.95
C GLY A 52 2.18 8.40 0.03
N ALA A 53 2.91 9.51 0.16
CA ALA A 53 2.69 10.71 -0.64
C ALA A 53 2.99 10.52 -2.13
N ASP A 54 3.91 9.61 -2.49
CA ASP A 54 4.27 9.35 -3.88
C ASP A 54 3.12 8.67 -4.64
N ALA A 55 2.39 7.75 -3.99
CA ALA A 55 1.16 7.16 -4.55
C ALA A 55 0.08 8.21 -4.81
N ARG A 56 -0.05 9.20 -3.93
CA ARG A 56 -1.00 10.30 -4.13
C ARG A 56 -0.60 11.16 -5.32
N VAL A 57 0.69 11.43 -5.50
CA VAL A 57 1.20 12.15 -6.67
C VAL A 57 0.94 11.35 -7.96
N ALA A 58 1.21 10.04 -7.95
CA ALA A 58 0.97 9.16 -9.09
C ALA A 58 -0.51 9.11 -9.49
N TYR A 59 -1.42 8.90 -8.51
CA TYR A 59 -2.87 8.99 -8.76
C TYR A 59 -3.25 10.34 -9.34
N ASN A 60 -2.84 11.44 -8.70
CA ASN A 60 -3.22 12.77 -9.13
C ASN A 60 -2.78 13.05 -10.57
N ALA A 61 -1.57 12.64 -10.95
CA ALA A 61 -1.07 12.83 -12.31
C ALA A 61 -1.89 12.01 -13.33
N CYS A 62 -2.14 10.73 -13.04
CA CYS A 62 -2.92 9.85 -13.92
C CYS A 62 -4.37 10.32 -14.06
N HIS A 63 -5.02 10.62 -12.93
CA HIS A 63 -6.40 11.10 -12.89
C HIS A 63 -6.55 12.46 -13.60
N SER A 64 -5.62 13.40 -13.39
CA SER A 64 -5.58 14.68 -14.11
C SER A 64 -5.58 14.48 -15.62
N TYR A 65 -4.72 13.58 -16.11
CA TYR A 65 -4.60 13.32 -17.54
C TYR A 65 -5.84 12.61 -18.08
N ALA A 66 -6.36 11.63 -17.34
CA ALA A 66 -7.60 10.95 -17.69
C ALA A 66 -8.79 11.92 -17.79
N LEU A 67 -8.91 12.89 -16.87
CA LEU A 67 -9.93 13.95 -16.91
C LEU A 67 -9.80 14.82 -18.17
N GLN A 68 -8.58 15.20 -18.57
CA GLN A 68 -8.35 15.96 -19.80
C GLN A 68 -8.76 15.17 -21.05
N VAL A 69 -8.40 13.88 -21.10
CA VAL A 69 -8.80 12.98 -22.20
C VAL A 69 -10.32 12.81 -22.24
N ALA A 70 -10.97 12.72 -21.08
CA ALA A 70 -12.41 12.64 -20.95
C ALA A 70 -13.08 13.91 -21.50
N ALA A 71 -12.64 15.08 -21.04
CA ALA A 71 -13.12 16.38 -21.50
C ALA A 71 -12.88 16.58 -23.00
N GLY A 72 -11.80 16.03 -23.55
CA GLY A 72 -11.53 15.97 -25.00
C GLY A 72 -12.48 15.06 -25.79
N GLY A 73 -13.31 14.25 -25.11
CA GLY A 73 -14.35 13.43 -25.72
C GLY A 73 -14.05 11.94 -25.81
N ASN A 74 -12.86 11.48 -25.44
CA ASN A 74 -12.49 10.07 -25.50
C ASN A 74 -12.72 9.37 -24.15
N LEU A 75 -13.98 9.02 -23.88
CA LEU A 75 -14.37 8.40 -22.60
C LEU A 75 -13.69 7.05 -22.35
N GLN A 76 -13.56 6.21 -23.37
CA GLN A 76 -12.99 4.87 -23.21
C GLN A 76 -11.51 4.93 -22.83
N LEU A 77 -10.73 5.75 -23.52
CA LEU A 77 -9.31 5.95 -23.17
C LEU A 77 -9.18 6.60 -21.80
N ALA A 78 -10.03 7.58 -21.47
CA ALA A 78 -10.03 8.20 -20.17
C ALA A 78 -10.25 7.19 -19.04
N TYR A 79 -11.22 6.27 -19.16
CA TYR A 79 -11.40 5.22 -18.16
C TYR A 79 -10.21 4.26 -18.06
N ALA A 80 -9.59 3.89 -19.17
CA ALA A 80 -8.41 3.02 -19.14
C ALA A 80 -7.23 3.70 -18.40
N LEU A 81 -6.98 4.98 -18.69
CA LEU A 81 -5.98 5.78 -17.99
C LEU A 81 -6.33 5.98 -16.52
N ASN A 82 -7.61 6.20 -16.22
CA ASN A 82 -8.08 6.37 -14.86
C ASN A 82 -7.93 5.09 -14.05
N ALA A 83 -8.27 3.94 -14.61
CA ALA A 83 -8.12 2.65 -13.94
C ALA A 83 -6.65 2.37 -13.59
N PHE A 84 -5.71 2.78 -14.44
CA PHE A 84 -4.28 2.75 -14.10
C PHE A 84 -3.95 3.71 -12.94
N GLY A 85 -4.54 4.91 -12.91
CA GLY A 85 -4.41 5.84 -11.78
C GLY A 85 -5.02 5.30 -10.49
N ASP A 86 -6.21 4.69 -10.56
CA ASP A 86 -6.95 4.13 -9.43
C ASP A 86 -6.17 3.01 -8.71
N HIS A 87 -5.21 2.38 -9.39
CA HIS A 87 -4.22 1.51 -8.74
C HIS A 87 -3.53 2.25 -7.57
N PHE A 88 -2.97 3.43 -7.83
CA PHE A 88 -2.27 4.23 -6.83
C PHE A 88 -3.22 4.87 -5.81
N LEU A 89 -4.48 5.10 -6.20
CA LEU A 89 -5.52 5.46 -5.23
C LEU A 89 -5.74 4.34 -4.21
N GLN A 90 -5.83 3.09 -4.68
CA GLN A 90 -6.04 1.92 -3.82
C GLN A 90 -4.83 1.65 -2.91
N ASP A 91 -3.60 1.96 -3.34
CA ASP A 91 -2.42 1.93 -2.47
C ASP A 91 -2.58 2.86 -1.24
N SER A 92 -3.37 3.93 -1.35
CA SER A 92 -3.72 4.81 -0.21
C SER A 92 -4.74 4.19 0.77
N PHE A 93 -5.17 2.95 0.55
CA PHE A 93 -6.03 2.17 1.45
C PHE A 93 -5.35 0.87 1.92
N ALA A 94 -4.05 0.69 1.63
CA ALA A 94 -3.26 -0.43 2.12
C ALA A 94 -2.26 0.06 3.19
N ALA A 95 -2.40 -0.45 4.42
CA ALA A 95 -1.64 0.02 5.58
C ALA A 95 -0.11 0.11 5.35
N GLY A 96 0.49 -0.94 4.80
CA GLY A 96 1.90 -1.02 4.49
C GLY A 96 2.34 -0.10 3.36
N HIS A 97 1.50 0.16 2.38
CA HIS A 97 1.75 1.15 1.33
C HIS A 97 1.73 2.57 1.88
N MET A 98 0.85 2.86 2.85
CA MET A 98 0.74 4.18 3.44
C MET A 98 1.89 4.53 4.40
N ARG A 99 2.25 3.63 5.31
CA ARG A 99 3.16 3.97 6.42
C ARG A 99 4.63 3.68 6.12
N THR A 100 4.95 2.76 5.20
CA THR A 100 6.34 2.39 4.88
C THR A 100 7.08 3.55 4.22
N PRO A 101 8.21 4.03 4.78
CA PRO A 101 8.96 5.15 4.19
C PRO A 101 9.85 4.66 3.04
N ARG A 102 9.23 4.24 1.93
CA ARG A 102 9.87 3.51 0.82
C ARG A 102 11.07 4.22 0.21
N ARG A 103 11.00 5.55 -0.02
CA ARG A 103 12.14 6.33 -0.53
C ARG A 103 13.33 6.35 0.44
N LYS A 104 13.06 6.40 1.74
CA LYS A 104 14.10 6.38 2.79
C LYS A 104 14.75 5.00 2.87
N LEU A 105 13.96 3.95 2.66
CA LEU A 105 14.37 2.55 2.69
C LEU A 105 14.69 2.03 1.28
N HIS A 106 15.64 2.67 0.63
CA HIS A 106 16.15 2.26 -0.67
C HIS A 106 17.67 2.41 -0.69
N ASP A 107 18.38 1.38 -1.17
CA ASP A 107 19.82 1.43 -1.31
C ASP A 107 20.32 0.57 -2.49
N SER A 108 21.62 0.71 -2.80
CA SER A 108 22.24 -0.06 -3.87
C SER A 108 22.27 -1.56 -3.54
N THR A 109 22.40 -1.92 -2.26
CA THR A 109 22.56 -3.31 -1.80
C THR A 109 21.26 -4.10 -1.78
N GLY A 110 20.10 -3.45 -1.70
CA GLY A 110 18.78 -4.08 -1.58
C GLY A 110 18.38 -4.44 -0.15
N PHE A 111 19.26 -4.29 0.84
CA PHE A 111 18.91 -4.59 2.24
C PHE A 111 17.94 -3.56 2.82
N ALA A 112 18.02 -2.30 2.39
CA ALA A 112 17.04 -1.29 2.77
C ALA A 112 15.66 -1.61 2.17
N ASP A 113 15.63 -2.04 0.90
CA ASP A 113 14.39 -2.45 0.22
C ASP A 113 13.75 -3.68 0.90
N LEU A 114 14.56 -4.65 1.34
CA LEU A 114 14.06 -5.80 2.11
C LEU A 114 13.51 -5.37 3.48
N CYS A 115 14.13 -4.40 4.15
CA CYS A 115 13.60 -3.81 5.37
C CYS A 115 12.25 -3.09 5.13
N ALA A 116 12.11 -2.38 4.00
CA ALA A 116 10.85 -1.79 3.58
C ALA A 116 9.78 -2.87 3.42
N LYS A 117 10.12 -3.98 2.77
CA LYS A 117 9.21 -5.13 2.60
C LYS A 117 8.75 -5.71 3.95
N PHE A 118 9.64 -5.84 4.93
CA PHE A 118 9.24 -6.31 6.27
C PHE A 118 8.25 -5.36 6.93
N MET A 119 8.52 -4.05 6.94
CA MET A 119 7.58 -3.07 7.50
C MET A 119 6.23 -3.09 6.77
N HIS A 120 6.28 -3.12 5.44
CA HIS A 120 5.12 -3.20 4.57
C HIS A 120 4.23 -4.42 4.89
N ASP A 121 4.81 -5.61 4.97
CA ASP A 121 4.07 -6.84 5.24
C ASP A 121 3.53 -6.86 6.68
N GLU A 122 4.27 -6.29 7.65
CA GLU A 122 3.82 -6.14 9.05
C GLU A 122 2.57 -5.26 9.16
N ASP A 123 2.63 -4.09 8.54
CA ASP A 123 1.55 -3.09 8.60
C ASP A 123 0.32 -3.57 7.83
N ASN A 124 0.50 -4.18 6.64
CA ASN A 124 -0.60 -4.77 5.88
C ASN A 124 -1.30 -5.89 6.67
N ALA A 125 -0.55 -6.71 7.40
CA ALA A 125 -1.11 -7.83 8.12
C ALA A 125 -1.76 -7.43 9.46
N ILE A 126 -1.19 -6.49 10.21
CA ILE A 126 -1.70 -6.09 11.53
C ILE A 126 -2.70 -4.93 11.45
N GLY A 127 -2.56 -4.08 10.43
CA GLY A 127 -3.43 -2.95 10.17
C GLY A 127 -3.05 -1.68 10.93
N LEU A 128 -3.71 -0.58 10.53
CA LEU A 128 -3.60 0.75 11.11
C LEU A 128 -5.00 1.29 11.41
N SER A 129 -5.16 2.02 12.50
CA SER A 129 -6.34 2.85 12.73
C SER A 129 -6.20 4.16 11.96
N VAL A 130 -7.15 4.43 11.09
CA VAL A 130 -7.12 5.58 10.17
C VAL A 130 -8.38 6.43 10.28
N LYS A 131 -8.28 7.64 9.72
CA LYS A 131 -9.35 8.63 9.66
C LYS A 131 -9.34 9.30 8.28
N ASN A 132 -10.50 9.57 7.70
CA ASN A 132 -10.62 10.38 6.47
C ASN A 132 -11.03 11.83 6.75
N PRO A 133 -10.97 12.73 5.74
CA PRO A 133 -11.38 14.13 5.90
C PRO A 133 -12.81 14.33 6.40
N ALA A 134 -13.73 13.40 6.11
CA ALA A 134 -15.11 13.41 6.61
C ALA A 134 -15.23 13.02 8.09
N GLY A 135 -14.12 12.69 8.75
CA GLY A 135 -14.08 12.38 10.18
C GLY A 135 -14.35 10.92 10.55
N ARG A 136 -14.62 10.05 9.57
CA ARG A 136 -14.88 8.63 9.79
C ARG A 136 -13.58 7.92 10.13
N THR A 137 -13.65 6.96 11.06
CA THR A 137 -12.52 6.17 11.53
C THR A 137 -12.77 4.69 11.34
N TRP A 138 -11.75 3.95 10.89
CA TRP A 138 -11.78 2.51 10.73
C TRP A 138 -10.37 1.94 10.85
N ASP A 139 -10.27 0.62 10.97
CA ASP A 139 -8.98 -0.08 10.83
C ASP A 139 -8.81 -0.52 9.37
N THR A 140 -7.67 -0.15 8.79
CA THR A 140 -7.28 -0.52 7.43
C THR A 140 -6.19 -1.57 7.48
N PHE A 141 -6.37 -2.64 6.72
CA PHE A 141 -5.33 -3.63 6.46
C PHE A 141 -4.72 -3.35 5.08
N GLY A 142 -4.06 -4.31 4.45
CA GLY A 142 -3.61 -4.13 3.07
C GLY A 142 -3.47 -5.44 2.32
N ASP A 143 -2.34 -5.64 1.65
CA ASP A 143 -2.10 -6.81 0.82
C ASP A 143 -2.60 -8.11 1.45
N LYS A 144 -3.37 -8.87 0.66
CA LYS A 144 -3.99 -10.16 1.01
C LYS A 144 -5.16 -10.09 2.01
N ARG A 145 -5.51 -8.91 2.55
CA ARG A 145 -6.56 -8.75 3.57
C ARG A 145 -7.86 -8.14 3.05
N LEU A 146 -7.91 -7.58 1.82
CA LEU A 146 -9.07 -6.87 1.26
C LEU A 146 -10.41 -7.63 1.35
N LEU A 147 -10.36 -8.96 1.26
CA LEU A 147 -11.53 -9.84 1.26
C LEU A 147 -11.78 -10.52 2.60
N ASP A 148 -11.00 -10.20 3.63
CA ASP A 148 -11.23 -10.70 4.98
C ASP A 148 -12.43 -9.98 5.61
N LYS A 149 -13.08 -10.64 6.56
CA LYS A 149 -14.25 -10.11 7.25
C LYS A 149 -13.94 -8.81 8.02
N GLU A 150 -12.73 -8.68 8.53
CA GLU A 150 -12.29 -7.51 9.30
C GLU A 150 -12.06 -6.26 8.41
N ASP A 151 -11.76 -6.43 7.11
CA ASP A 151 -11.39 -5.31 6.22
C ASP A 151 -12.60 -4.73 5.45
N VAL A 152 -13.83 -5.12 5.79
CA VAL A 152 -15.06 -4.66 5.11
C VAL A 152 -15.21 -3.14 5.15
N ALA A 153 -14.89 -2.50 6.26
CA ALA A 153 -14.95 -1.03 6.37
C ALA A 153 -13.97 -0.36 5.39
N ASN A 154 -12.73 -0.82 5.36
CA ASN A 154 -11.69 -0.31 4.47
C ASN A 154 -12.06 -0.52 2.99
N LYS A 155 -12.53 -1.74 2.64
CA LYS A 155 -13.02 -2.06 1.30
C LYS A 155 -14.12 -1.11 0.85
N ASN A 156 -15.06 -0.77 1.74
CA ASN A 156 -16.14 0.16 1.43
C ASN A 156 -15.63 1.59 1.20
N GLU A 157 -14.68 2.07 2.01
CA GLU A 157 -14.06 3.40 1.79
C GLU A 157 -13.27 3.44 0.47
N ALA A 158 -12.46 2.42 0.18
CA ALA A 158 -11.72 2.30 -1.08
C ALA A 158 -12.66 2.24 -2.29
N TRP A 159 -13.75 1.46 -2.18
CA TRP A 159 -14.78 1.38 -3.22
C TRP A 159 -15.44 2.73 -3.51
N ASN A 160 -15.77 3.50 -2.47
CA ASN A 160 -16.36 4.81 -2.65
C ASN A 160 -15.37 5.82 -3.27
N ALA A 161 -14.08 5.71 -2.94
CA ALA A 161 -13.02 6.51 -3.55
C ALA A 161 -12.92 6.26 -5.07
N VAL A 162 -12.82 4.98 -5.47
CA VAL A 162 -12.73 4.56 -6.88
C VAL A 162 -14.02 4.91 -7.63
N ARG A 163 -15.20 4.72 -7.03
CA ARG A 163 -16.46 5.15 -7.62
C ARG A 163 -16.45 6.66 -7.88
N THR A 164 -16.02 7.46 -6.90
CA THR A 164 -15.97 8.92 -7.04
C THR A 164 -14.99 9.33 -8.15
N SER A 165 -13.82 8.69 -8.20
CA SER A 165 -12.83 8.85 -9.28
C SER A 165 -13.44 8.58 -10.66
N ALA A 166 -14.13 7.44 -10.84
CA ALA A 166 -14.80 7.12 -12.10
C ALA A 166 -15.95 8.09 -12.45
N ASP A 167 -16.72 8.53 -11.45
CA ASP A 167 -17.79 9.51 -11.64
C ASP A 167 -17.23 10.86 -12.13
N GLU A 168 -16.08 11.31 -11.60
CA GLU A 168 -15.40 12.53 -12.06
C GLU A 168 -14.98 12.44 -13.53
N ILE A 169 -14.49 11.27 -13.98
CA ILE A 169 -14.19 11.01 -15.40
C ILE A 169 -15.45 11.14 -16.27
N TYR A 170 -16.56 10.52 -15.85
CA TYR A 170 -17.82 10.62 -16.58
C TYR A 170 -18.34 12.05 -16.65
N GLN A 171 -18.31 12.78 -15.52
CA GLN A 171 -18.73 14.18 -15.49
C GLN A 171 -17.86 15.03 -16.40
N ALA A 172 -16.53 14.87 -16.36
CA ALA A 172 -15.63 15.62 -17.22
C ALA A 172 -15.89 15.36 -18.71
N TRP A 173 -16.18 14.11 -19.09
CA TRP A 173 -16.59 13.79 -20.45
C TRP A 173 -17.92 14.42 -20.84
N LYS A 174 -18.92 14.40 -19.93
CA LYS A 174 -20.27 14.90 -20.19
C LYS A 174 -20.30 16.42 -20.30
N THR A 175 -19.64 17.13 -19.39
CA THR A 175 -19.69 18.59 -19.29
C THR A 175 -18.56 19.28 -20.05
N LYS A 176 -17.53 18.54 -20.48
CA LYS A 176 -16.31 19.08 -21.10
C LYS A 176 -15.52 19.99 -20.15
N THR A 177 -15.67 19.81 -18.85
CA THR A 177 -14.98 20.59 -17.81
C THR A 177 -14.29 19.65 -16.82
N VAL A 178 -13.08 20.01 -16.39
CA VAL A 178 -12.33 19.21 -15.40
C VAL A 178 -12.40 19.84 -14.01
N PRO A 179 -12.50 19.06 -12.93
CA PRO A 179 -12.33 19.58 -11.57
C PRO A 179 -10.91 20.14 -11.39
N PRO A 180 -10.73 21.20 -10.56
CA PRO A 180 -9.42 21.81 -10.36
C PRO A 180 -8.49 20.89 -9.56
N PHE A 181 -7.24 20.78 -10.00
CA PHE A 181 -6.18 20.16 -9.19
C PHE A 181 -5.87 21.02 -7.94
N PRO A 182 -5.61 20.44 -6.75
CA PRO A 182 -5.64 19.00 -6.40
C PRO A 182 -6.97 18.53 -5.80
N ALA A 183 -8.09 19.23 -6.03
CA ALA A 183 -9.36 19.02 -5.35
C ALA A 183 -10.20 17.89 -5.99
N TYR A 184 -9.69 16.66 -5.95
CA TYR A 184 -10.41 15.47 -6.43
C TYR A 184 -11.26 14.85 -5.34
N GLY A 185 -12.48 14.47 -5.70
CA GLY A 185 -13.48 13.94 -4.78
C GLY A 185 -13.05 12.64 -4.11
N ALA A 186 -12.25 11.81 -4.79
CA ALA A 186 -11.71 10.56 -4.25
C ALA A 186 -10.97 10.75 -2.91
N TRP A 187 -10.28 11.88 -2.71
CA TRP A 187 -9.52 12.14 -1.49
C TRP A 187 -10.37 12.39 -0.24
N ASN A 188 -11.68 12.62 -0.39
CA ASN A 188 -12.60 12.71 0.75
C ASN A 188 -12.82 11.35 1.45
N TRP A 189 -12.49 10.25 0.77
CA TRP A 189 -12.64 8.88 1.26
C TRP A 189 -11.35 8.32 1.83
N ALA A 190 -10.20 8.74 1.29
CA ALA A 190 -8.91 8.20 1.67
C ALA A 190 -8.50 8.57 3.12
N PRO A 191 -7.73 7.71 3.80
CA PRO A 191 -7.03 8.02 5.05
C PRO A 191 -6.23 9.33 5.01
N ILE A 192 -6.00 9.96 6.15
CA ILE A 192 -5.09 11.11 6.31
C ILE A 192 -3.69 10.58 6.67
N LEU A 193 -2.71 10.69 5.77
CA LEU A 193 -1.38 10.08 5.96
C LEU A 193 -0.65 10.60 7.19
N GLU A 194 -0.82 11.88 7.52
CA GLU A 194 -0.14 12.53 8.64
C GLU A 194 -0.55 11.93 9.99
N GLN A 195 -1.70 11.25 10.06
CA GLN A 195 -2.26 10.69 11.29
C GLN A 195 -1.86 9.23 11.56
N ILE A 196 -1.15 8.57 10.64
CA ILE A 196 -0.86 7.12 10.74
C ILE A 196 0.50 6.79 11.40
N GLN A 197 1.31 7.81 11.68
CA GLN A 197 2.70 7.62 12.15
C GLN A 197 2.80 7.34 13.65
N GLN A 198 1.77 7.69 14.43
CA GLN A 198 1.75 7.60 15.88
C GLN A 198 0.40 7.09 16.37
N ASN A 199 0.30 6.74 17.66
CA ASN A 199 -0.94 6.28 18.31
C ASN A 199 -1.59 5.07 17.64
N GLN A 200 -0.78 4.26 16.95
CA GLN A 200 -1.18 2.99 16.36
C GLN A 200 -0.93 1.86 17.35
N LEU A 201 -1.64 0.73 17.19
CA LEU A 201 -1.40 -0.47 18.00
C LEU A 201 0.09 -0.85 18.01
N ILE A 202 0.68 -0.99 16.83
CA ILE A 202 2.11 -1.27 16.66
C ILE A 202 2.86 0.01 16.31
N ALA A 203 4.02 0.21 16.92
CA ALA A 203 5.00 1.20 16.47
C ALA A 203 5.41 0.89 15.02
N PRO A 204 5.85 1.85 14.19
CA PRO A 204 6.44 1.51 12.89
C PRO A 204 7.77 0.76 13.07
N LEU A 205 8.12 -0.14 12.15
CA LEU A 205 9.46 -0.76 12.16
C LEU A 205 10.54 0.27 11.83
N PHE A 206 10.25 1.18 10.90
CA PHE A 206 11.07 2.34 10.55
C PHE A 206 10.25 3.60 10.52
N ARG A 207 10.78 4.68 11.09
CA ARG A 207 10.19 6.02 11.02
C ARG A 207 10.62 6.74 9.74
N PRO A 208 9.88 7.78 9.30
CA PRO A 208 10.27 8.58 8.13
C PRO A 208 11.65 9.22 8.22
N ASP A 209 12.13 9.53 9.44
CA ASP A 209 13.48 10.07 9.67
C ASP A 209 14.60 9.02 9.54
N GLY A 210 14.23 7.74 9.43
CA GLY A 210 15.14 6.61 9.34
C GLY A 210 15.47 5.96 10.68
N GLN A 211 14.87 6.35 11.80
CA GLN A 211 15.05 5.57 13.02
C GLN A 211 14.34 4.22 12.90
N ARG A 212 14.97 3.13 13.37
CA ARG A 212 14.38 1.79 13.45
C ARG A 212 13.84 1.53 14.86
N ARG A 213 12.74 0.79 15.00
CA ARG A 213 12.25 0.28 16.30
C ARG A 213 13.39 -0.42 17.05
N ALA A 214 13.65 -0.06 18.30
CA ALA A 214 14.85 -0.47 19.04
C ALA A 214 14.89 -1.98 19.28
N ASP A 215 13.77 -2.60 19.62
CA ASP A 215 13.62 -4.05 19.65
C ASP A 215 12.57 -4.48 18.61
N ILE A 216 13.01 -5.20 17.57
CA ILE A 216 12.07 -5.66 16.53
C ILE A 216 11.04 -6.66 17.07
N ARG A 217 11.34 -7.32 18.20
CA ARG A 217 10.49 -8.37 18.78
C ARG A 217 9.35 -7.81 19.65
N LYS A 218 9.35 -6.50 19.87
CA LYS A 218 8.33 -5.78 20.63
C LYS A 218 7.58 -4.81 19.73
N ARG A 219 6.55 -5.30 19.04
CA ARG A 219 5.84 -4.51 18.00
C ARG A 219 5.18 -3.25 18.54
N CYS A 220 4.83 -3.22 19.82
CA CYS A 220 4.12 -2.13 20.45
C CYS A 220 5.03 -1.18 21.25
N GLU A 221 6.34 -1.45 21.30
CA GLU A 221 7.31 -0.57 21.94
C GLU A 221 7.71 0.60 21.01
N TYR A 222 7.25 1.82 21.35
CA TYR A 222 7.62 3.07 20.67
C TYR A 222 9.00 3.60 21.10
N LYS A 223 10.00 2.72 21.05
CA LYS A 223 11.40 3.06 21.29
C LYS A 223 12.17 2.90 19.99
N PHE A 224 13.02 3.85 19.65
CA PHE A 224 13.71 3.87 18.36
C PHE A 224 15.22 4.11 18.52
N THR A 225 15.99 3.68 17.52
CA THR A 225 17.45 3.81 17.48
C THR A 225 17.95 4.11 16.07
N ASN A 226 19.08 4.81 15.99
CA ASN A 226 19.87 4.98 14.77
C ASN A 226 21.07 4.02 14.70
N ASN A 227 21.34 3.29 15.79
CA ASN A 227 22.44 2.32 15.84
C ASN A 227 21.96 0.96 15.33
N TYR A 228 21.95 0.78 14.01
CA TYR A 228 21.59 -0.47 13.36
C TYR A 228 22.18 -0.51 11.93
N TRP A 229 22.18 -1.68 11.33
CA TRP A 229 22.44 -1.86 9.89
C TRP A 229 21.22 -2.49 9.22
N TYR A 230 20.93 -2.11 7.97
CA TYR A 230 19.81 -2.69 7.23
C TYR A 230 19.97 -4.21 7.06
N TRP A 231 21.16 -4.68 6.70
CA TRP A 231 21.40 -6.11 6.48
C TRP A 231 21.16 -6.94 7.75
N SER A 232 21.62 -6.46 8.93
CA SER A 232 21.44 -7.17 10.20
C SER A 232 19.97 -7.11 10.63
N THR A 233 19.30 -5.98 10.41
CA THR A 233 17.86 -5.84 10.67
C THR A 233 17.04 -6.82 9.83
N ALA A 234 17.32 -6.91 8.53
CA ALA A 234 16.64 -7.83 7.63
C ALA A 234 16.88 -9.30 8.02
N ALA A 235 18.12 -9.65 8.39
CA ALA A 235 18.46 -10.98 8.88
C ALA A 235 17.72 -11.31 10.18
N ASP A 236 17.63 -10.36 11.11
CA ASP A 236 16.92 -10.54 12.38
C ASP A 236 15.40 -10.69 12.17
N CYS A 237 14.80 -9.87 11.30
CA CYS A 237 13.38 -10.00 10.94
C CYS A 237 13.09 -11.42 10.40
N LYS A 238 13.92 -11.89 9.45
CA LYS A 238 13.81 -13.24 8.87
C LYS A 238 13.99 -14.35 9.91
N LYS A 239 15.04 -14.27 10.75
CA LYS A 239 15.34 -15.32 11.74
C LYS A 239 14.35 -15.36 12.91
N SER A 240 13.68 -14.25 13.20
CA SER A 240 12.75 -14.16 14.33
C SER A 240 11.48 -15.00 14.16
N GLY A 241 11.08 -15.30 12.92
CA GLY A 241 9.80 -15.92 12.59
C GLY A 241 8.57 -15.01 12.79
N LEU A 242 8.75 -13.77 13.26
CA LEU A 242 7.62 -12.84 13.52
C LEU A 242 6.97 -12.31 12.24
N TRP A 243 7.67 -12.41 11.11
CA TRP A 243 7.19 -12.05 9.77
C TRP A 243 6.71 -13.25 8.97
N ASP A 244 6.75 -14.45 9.54
CA ASP A 244 6.12 -15.61 8.93
C ASP A 244 4.60 -15.51 9.11
N TYR A 245 3.84 -15.88 8.09
CA TYR A 245 2.38 -15.86 8.20
C TYR A 245 1.90 -16.98 9.16
N PRO A 246 0.91 -16.69 10.02
CA PRO A 246 0.23 -15.40 10.18
C PRO A 246 1.04 -14.38 11.01
N ILE A 247 1.20 -13.17 10.46
CA ILE A 247 1.86 -12.04 11.12
C ILE A 247 0.88 -11.43 12.13
N LYS A 248 1.22 -11.43 13.42
CA LYS A 248 0.32 -11.02 14.53
C LYS A 248 0.97 -10.03 15.50
N PRO A 249 0.21 -9.23 16.26
CA PRO A 249 0.75 -8.46 17.38
C PRO A 249 1.54 -9.34 18.36
N THR A 250 2.62 -8.81 18.92
CA THR A 250 3.46 -9.51 19.91
C THR A 250 2.89 -9.36 21.32
N ALA A 251 3.42 -10.12 22.29
CA ALA A 251 2.87 -10.19 23.64
C ALA A 251 2.91 -8.85 24.43
N ASP A 252 3.78 -7.91 24.03
CA ASP A 252 3.86 -6.55 24.57
C ASP A 252 2.71 -5.64 24.12
N CYS A 253 1.91 -6.07 23.14
CA CYS A 253 0.77 -5.32 22.61
C CYS A 253 -0.50 -5.41 23.45
N LYS A 254 -0.43 -5.99 24.65
CA LYS A 254 -1.58 -6.11 25.55
C LYS A 254 -1.97 -4.72 26.06
N ARG A 255 -3.22 -4.34 25.79
CA ARG A 255 -3.88 -3.19 26.43
C ARG A 255 -4.14 -3.47 27.90
#